data_AF-A0A852LB98-F1
#
_entry.id   AF-A0A852LB98-F1
#
_cell.length_a   1.000
_cell.length_b   1.000
_cell.length_c   1.000
_cell.angle_alpha   90.00
_cell.angle_beta   90.00
_cell.angle_gamma   90.00
#
_symmetry.space_group_name_H-M   'P 1'
#
loop_
_entity.id
_entity.type
_entity.pdbx_description
1 polymer ?
#
loop_
_entity_poly.entity_id
_entity_poly.type
_entity_poly.pdbx_seq_one_letter_code
_entity_poly.pdbx_strand_id
1 'polypeptide(L)'
;VRGPPLAGAFKERPTKPTAFRMFYERGDFPIALEHDAKGNKIAWRIEIEKLDYHKCLPLFFDGLCEMSFPCEFFARRGIHDMLEHGGSKILPVIPQLIVPIKNALSLRNRQVICITLKVLQHLVVSADMVGEALVPYYRQILPVLNIFKNMNGEL
;
A
#
# COMPACT_ATOMS: atom_id res chain seq x y z
N VAL A 1 36.89 -4.44 26.25
CA VAL A 1 35.47 -4.13 26.58
C VAL A 1 34.61 -4.57 25.41
N ARG A 2 33.60 -5.42 25.63
CA ARG A 2 32.67 -5.84 24.54
C ARG A 2 31.74 -4.66 24.24
N GLY A 3 31.67 -4.22 22.99
CA GLY A 3 30.81 -3.12 22.58
C GLY A 3 29.31 -3.43 22.76
N PRO A 4 28.42 -2.42 22.64
CA PRO A 4 26.99 -2.63 22.75
C PRO A 4 26.47 -3.54 21.62
N PRO A 5 25.35 -4.25 21.83
CA PRO A 5 24.74 -5.09 20.81
C PRO A 5 24.24 -4.25 19.60
N LEU A 6 24.11 -4.90 18.44
CA LEU A 6 23.59 -4.27 17.24
C LEU A 6 22.13 -3.85 17.42
N ALA A 7 21.82 -2.57 17.15
CA ALA A 7 20.46 -2.02 17.29
C ALA A 7 19.44 -2.60 16.27
N GLY A 8 19.90 -3.21 15.17
CA GLY A 8 19.01 -3.83 14.18
C GLY A 8 18.07 -2.86 13.45
N ALA A 9 18.44 -1.57 13.35
CA ALA A 9 17.60 -0.52 12.75
C ALA A 9 17.22 -0.80 11.28
N PHE A 10 18.05 -1.51 10.53
CA PHE A 10 17.83 -1.85 9.13
C PHE A 10 17.33 -3.28 8.91
N LYS A 11 17.22 -4.10 9.97
CA LYS A 11 16.79 -5.49 9.84
C LYS A 11 15.33 -5.54 9.39
N GLU A 12 15.08 -6.26 8.30
CA GLU A 12 13.73 -6.55 7.82
C GLU A 12 12.91 -7.25 8.91
N ARG A 13 11.60 -6.96 8.94
CA ARG A 13 10.66 -7.51 9.91
C ARG A 13 9.68 -8.43 9.19
N PRO A 14 9.27 -9.54 9.83
CA PRO A 14 8.34 -10.46 9.23
C PRO A 14 6.97 -9.82 9.01
N THR A 15 6.36 -10.14 7.88
CA THR A 15 4.99 -9.73 7.56
C THR A 15 3.99 -10.50 8.42
N LYS A 16 2.96 -9.81 8.92
CA LYS A 16 1.81 -10.45 9.57
C LYS A 16 0.79 -10.87 8.51
N PRO A 17 -0.05 -11.88 8.77
CA PRO A 17 -1.17 -12.19 7.89
C PRO A 17 -2.01 -10.95 7.60
N THR A 18 -2.28 -10.68 6.33
CA THR A 18 -3.10 -9.55 5.88
C THR A 18 -4.56 -9.96 5.75
N ALA A 19 -5.46 -9.05 6.07
CA ALA A 19 -6.87 -9.20 5.72
C ALA A 19 -7.04 -9.28 4.20
N PHE A 20 -6.19 -8.58 3.43
CA PHE A 20 -6.16 -8.70 1.97
C PHE A 20 -6.03 -10.15 1.52
N ARG A 21 -5.01 -10.87 1.99
CA ARG A 21 -4.77 -12.26 1.57
C ARG A 21 -5.92 -13.18 1.96
N MET A 22 -6.47 -13.01 3.17
CA MET A 22 -7.63 -13.78 3.61
C MET A 22 -8.85 -13.57 2.69
N PHE A 23 -9.16 -12.33 2.32
CA PHE A 23 -10.28 -12.03 1.41
C PHE A 23 -10.02 -12.51 -0.01
N TYR A 24 -8.77 -12.45 -0.47
CA TYR A 24 -8.36 -12.96 -1.78
C TYR A 24 -8.53 -14.49 -1.87
N GLU A 25 -8.01 -15.23 -0.88
CA GLU A 25 -8.11 -16.69 -0.84
C GLU A 25 -9.56 -17.18 -0.70
N ARG A 26 -10.44 -16.40 -0.06
CA ARG A 26 -11.88 -16.68 0.02
C ARG A 26 -12.64 -16.38 -1.28
N GLY A 27 -12.05 -15.62 -2.21
CA GLY A 27 -12.72 -15.20 -3.44
C GLY A 27 -13.74 -14.06 -3.24
N ASP A 28 -13.64 -13.32 -2.13
CA ASP A 28 -14.59 -12.27 -1.75
C ASP A 28 -14.34 -10.94 -2.53
N PHE A 29 -13.20 -10.81 -3.21
CA PHE A 29 -12.91 -9.61 -3.99
C PHE A 29 -13.69 -9.55 -5.30
N PRO A 30 -14.18 -8.36 -5.70
CA PRO A 30 -14.80 -8.14 -7.00
C PRO A 30 -13.75 -7.99 -8.11
N ILE A 31 -12.67 -8.77 -8.09
CA ILE A 31 -11.57 -8.73 -9.07
C ILE A 31 -11.29 -10.13 -9.63
N ALA A 32 -10.91 -10.19 -10.90
CA ALA A 32 -10.47 -11.40 -11.57
C ALA A 32 -9.19 -11.14 -12.38
N LEU A 33 -8.41 -12.18 -12.64
CA LEU A 33 -7.26 -12.08 -13.54
C LEU A 33 -7.77 -12.07 -14.98
N GLU A 34 -7.37 -11.06 -15.75
CA GLU A 34 -7.63 -11.01 -17.20
C GLU A 34 -6.29 -11.07 -17.94
N HIS A 35 -6.18 -12.03 -18.86
CA HIS A 35 -5.02 -12.15 -19.74
C HIS A 35 -5.33 -11.44 -21.05
N ASP A 36 -4.72 -10.27 -21.24
CA ASP A 36 -4.73 -9.55 -22.52
C ASP A 36 -3.44 -9.86 -23.28
N ALA A 37 -3.45 -9.76 -24.61
CA ALA A 37 -2.27 -9.91 -25.46
C ALA A 37 -1.14 -8.91 -25.11
N LYS A 38 -1.46 -7.84 -24.38
CA LYS A 38 -0.53 -6.81 -23.88
C LYS A 38 -0.01 -7.05 -22.46
N GLY A 39 -0.44 -8.12 -21.78
CA GLY A 39 -0.03 -8.47 -20.42
C GLY A 39 -1.20 -8.71 -19.46
N ASN A 40 -0.88 -8.94 -18.18
CA ASN A 40 -1.87 -9.21 -17.14
C ASN A 40 -2.59 -7.91 -16.73
N LYS A 41 -3.93 -7.96 -16.72
CA LYS A 41 -4.79 -6.91 -16.15
C LYS A 41 -5.67 -7.53 -15.06
N ILE A 42 -6.23 -6.68 -14.21
CA ILE A 42 -7.33 -7.09 -13.34
C ILE A 42 -8.64 -6.62 -13.97
N ALA A 43 -9.61 -7.51 -14.05
CA ALA A 43 -10.97 -7.18 -14.44
C ALA A 43 -11.81 -7.00 -13.18
N TRP A 44 -12.45 -5.83 -13.06
CA TRP A 44 -13.37 -5.55 -11.97
C TRP A 44 -14.76 -6.10 -12.31
N ARG A 45 -15.33 -6.90 -11.41
CA ARG A 45 -16.70 -7.44 -11.54
C ARG A 45 -17.78 -6.40 -11.28
N ILE A 46 -17.41 -5.31 -10.62
CA ILE A 46 -18.28 -4.18 -10.26
C ILE A 46 -17.53 -2.92 -10.69
N GLU A 47 -18.23 -1.96 -11.29
CA GLU A 47 -17.67 -0.64 -11.60
C GLU A 47 -17.02 -0.02 -10.36
N ILE A 48 -15.81 0.52 -10.52
CA ILE A 48 -14.99 1.03 -9.42
C ILE A 48 -15.73 2.15 -8.67
N GLU A 49 -16.45 2.99 -9.42
CA GLU A 49 -17.25 4.12 -8.95
C GLU A 49 -18.37 3.67 -8.01
N LYS A 50 -18.83 2.41 -8.11
CA LYS A 50 -19.89 1.81 -7.28
C LYS A 50 -19.35 1.09 -6.04
N LEU A 51 -18.03 0.93 -5.88
CA LEU A 51 -17.44 0.25 -4.72
C LEU A 51 -17.61 1.04 -3.43
N ASP A 52 -17.70 0.35 -2.29
CA ASP A 52 -17.63 0.97 -0.97
C ASP A 52 -16.16 1.24 -0.59
N TYR A 53 -15.72 2.48 -0.77
CA TYR A 53 -14.32 2.87 -0.55
C TYR A 53 -13.89 2.77 0.91
N HIS A 54 -14.82 2.89 1.87
CA HIS A 54 -14.49 2.70 3.29
C HIS A 54 -14.15 1.24 3.61
N LYS A 55 -14.67 0.28 2.85
CA LYS A 55 -14.35 -1.15 3.03
C LYS A 55 -13.20 -1.59 2.13
N CYS A 56 -13.27 -1.26 0.84
CA CYS A 56 -12.38 -1.80 -0.17
C CYS A 56 -10.99 -1.17 -0.11
N LEU A 57 -10.88 0.17 -0.05
CA LEU A 57 -9.60 0.84 -0.19
C LEU A 57 -8.63 0.50 0.96
N PRO A 58 -9.05 0.51 2.25
CA PRO A 58 -8.17 0.08 3.34
C PRO A 58 -7.75 -1.39 3.22
N LEU A 59 -8.63 -2.27 2.73
CA LEU A 59 -8.34 -3.68 2.52
C LEU A 59 -7.28 -3.88 1.43
N PHE A 60 -7.35 -3.12 0.33
CA PHE A 60 -6.31 -3.13 -0.70
C PHE A 60 -4.98 -2.57 -0.19
N PHE A 61 -5.01 -1.48 0.60
CA PHE A 61 -3.82 -0.92 1.22
C PHE A 61 -3.17 -1.85 2.26
N ASP A 62 -3.93 -2.71 2.94
CA ASP A 62 -3.39 -3.76 3.80
C ASP A 62 -2.53 -4.76 3.00
N GLY A 63 -2.89 -4.98 1.74
CA GLY A 63 -2.14 -5.78 0.77
C GLY A 63 -0.80 -5.17 0.32
N LEU A 64 -0.44 -3.93 0.71
CA LEU A 64 0.89 -3.37 0.44
C LEU A 64 2.03 -4.20 1.02
N CYS A 65 1.72 -4.98 2.08
CA CYS A 65 2.67 -5.88 2.72
C CYS A 65 2.91 -7.18 1.93
N GLU A 66 2.07 -7.48 0.92
CA GLU A 66 2.18 -8.69 0.12
C GLU A 66 3.34 -8.59 -0.88
N MET A 67 4.14 -9.66 -0.95
CA MET A 67 5.27 -9.79 -1.87
C MET A 67 5.20 -11.05 -2.75
N SER A 68 4.22 -11.92 -2.52
CA SER A 68 4.05 -13.14 -3.30
C SER A 68 2.98 -12.98 -4.38
N PHE A 69 3.32 -13.36 -5.60
CA PHE A 69 2.33 -13.55 -6.65
C PHE A 69 1.34 -14.66 -6.24
N PRO A 70 0.02 -14.51 -6.50
CA PRO A 70 -0.63 -13.40 -7.22
C PRO A 70 -1.05 -12.21 -6.34
N CYS A 71 -1.01 -12.34 -5.01
CA CYS A 71 -1.55 -11.35 -4.07
C CYS A 71 -0.94 -9.95 -4.27
N GLU A 72 0.39 -9.86 -4.42
CA GLU A 72 1.06 -8.58 -4.61
C GLU A 72 0.62 -7.84 -5.88
N PHE A 73 0.31 -8.58 -6.95
CA PHE A 73 -0.15 -8.02 -8.22
C PHE A 73 -1.54 -7.43 -8.08
N PHE A 74 -2.48 -8.19 -7.50
CA PHE A 74 -3.85 -7.74 -7.28
C PHE A 74 -3.92 -6.57 -6.30
N ALA A 75 -3.15 -6.60 -5.22
CA ALA A 75 -3.11 -5.50 -4.26
C ALA A 75 -2.68 -4.20 -4.93
N ARG A 76 -1.53 -4.21 -5.64
CA ARG A 76 -0.97 -3.02 -6.28
C ARG A 76 -1.86 -2.49 -7.39
N ARG A 77 -2.38 -3.37 -8.24
CA ARG A 77 -3.23 -2.95 -9.35
C ARG A 77 -4.59 -2.45 -8.84
N GLY A 78 -5.14 -3.08 -7.82
CA GLY A 78 -6.38 -2.64 -7.19
C GLY A 78 -6.26 -1.26 -6.57
N ILE A 79 -5.17 -1.00 -5.83
CA ILE A 79 -4.88 0.34 -5.29
C ILE A 79 -4.82 1.36 -6.43
N HIS A 80 -4.02 1.09 -7.47
CA HIS A 80 -3.85 2.01 -8.60
C HIS A 80 -5.20 2.36 -9.24
N ASP A 81 -6.00 1.37 -9.61
CA ASP A 81 -7.27 1.61 -10.30
C ASP A 81 -8.28 2.36 -9.39
N MET A 82 -8.30 2.05 -8.08
CA MET A 82 -9.16 2.74 -7.12
C MET A 82 -8.74 4.19 -6.85
N LEU A 83 -7.44 4.50 -6.85
CA LEU A 83 -6.95 5.87 -6.71
C LEU A 83 -7.21 6.69 -7.99
N GLU A 84 -7.09 6.07 -9.16
CA GLU A 84 -7.31 6.73 -10.44
C GLU A 84 -8.78 7.12 -10.67
N HIS A 85 -9.73 6.26 -10.24
CA HIS A 85 -11.17 6.44 -10.50
C HIS A 85 -11.98 6.80 -9.25
N GLY A 86 -11.33 7.00 -8.09
CA GLY A 86 -12.03 7.21 -6.82
C GLY A 86 -12.57 8.61 -6.59
N GLY A 87 -11.92 9.62 -7.15
CA GLY A 87 -12.30 11.03 -7.01
C GLY A 87 -12.58 11.43 -5.56
N SER A 88 -13.73 12.07 -5.32
CA SER A 88 -14.14 12.58 -4.00
C SER A 88 -14.35 11.49 -2.93
N LYS A 89 -14.38 10.21 -3.28
CA LYS A 89 -14.53 9.09 -2.35
C LYS A 89 -13.24 8.73 -1.61
N ILE A 90 -12.09 9.24 -2.05
CA ILE A 90 -10.78 8.94 -1.46
C ILE A 90 -10.57 9.73 -0.16
N LEU A 91 -10.86 11.04 -0.19
CA LEU A 91 -10.63 11.96 0.92
C LEU A 91 -11.25 11.48 2.27
N PRO A 92 -12.50 10.99 2.33
CA PRO A 92 -13.10 10.51 3.57
C PRO A 92 -12.42 9.26 4.17
N VAL A 93 -11.63 8.54 3.38
CA VAL A 93 -11.02 7.25 3.76
C VAL A 93 -9.58 7.42 4.28
N ILE A 94 -8.95 8.58 4.08
CA ILE A 94 -7.56 8.86 4.49
C ILE A 94 -7.22 8.39 5.91
N PRO A 95 -8.03 8.64 6.96
CA PRO A 95 -7.72 8.17 8.31
C PRO A 95 -7.56 6.65 8.42
N GLN A 96 -8.27 5.89 7.59
CA GLN A 96 -8.27 4.42 7.59
C GLN A 96 -7.05 3.83 6.88
N LEU A 97 -6.39 4.61 5.99
CA LEU A 97 -5.21 4.17 5.24
C LEU A 97 -3.91 4.28 6.06
N ILE A 98 -3.90 5.06 7.13
CA ILE A 98 -2.70 5.39 7.90
C ILE A 98 -2.06 4.15 8.52
N VAL A 99 -2.87 3.26 9.10
CA VAL A 99 -2.37 2.03 9.74
C VAL A 99 -1.78 1.06 8.70
N PRO A 100 -2.48 0.72 7.61
CA PRO A 100 -1.89 -0.07 6.52
C PRO A 100 -0.57 0.50 5.96
N ILE A 101 -0.51 1.80 5.68
CA ILE A 101 0.71 2.47 5.16
C ILE A 101 1.85 2.33 6.18
N LYS A 102 1.57 2.63 7.45
CA LYS A 102 2.56 2.49 8.52
C LYS A 102 3.06 1.06 8.65
N ASN A 103 2.17 0.07 8.56
CA ASN A 103 2.53 -1.34 8.68
C ASN A 103 3.45 -1.77 7.55
N ALA A 104 3.12 -1.43 6.30
CA ALA A 104 3.93 -1.73 5.12
C ALA A 104 5.33 -1.13 5.24
N LEU A 105 5.43 0.18 5.54
CA LEU A 105 6.73 0.84 5.71
C LEU A 105 7.53 0.26 6.89
N SER A 106 6.86 -0.13 7.97
CA SER A 106 7.48 -0.70 9.17
C SER A 106 8.12 -2.07 8.95
N LEU A 107 7.83 -2.76 7.84
CA LEU A 107 8.49 -4.02 7.48
C LEU A 107 9.98 -3.84 7.20
N ARG A 108 10.43 -2.63 6.90
CA ARG A 108 11.83 -2.32 6.55
C ARG A 108 12.34 -3.08 5.32
N ASN A 109 11.44 -3.69 4.57
CA ASN A 109 11.74 -4.31 3.28
C ASN A 109 11.79 -3.22 2.21
N ARG A 110 12.92 -3.14 1.50
CA ARG A 110 13.19 -2.05 0.54
C ARG A 110 12.18 -2.03 -0.62
N GLN A 111 11.80 -3.20 -1.13
CA GLN A 111 10.83 -3.31 -2.21
C GLN A 111 9.47 -2.76 -1.77
N VAL A 112 8.96 -3.22 -0.62
CA VAL A 112 7.68 -2.73 -0.05
C VAL A 112 7.72 -1.22 0.21
N ILE A 113 8.82 -0.70 0.74
CA ILE A 113 8.98 0.75 0.95
C ILE A 113 8.88 1.51 -0.38
N CYS A 114 9.62 1.10 -1.41
CA CYS A 114 9.58 1.76 -2.72
C CYS A 114 8.18 1.76 -3.34
N ILE A 115 7.46 0.64 -3.23
CA ILE A 115 6.08 0.54 -3.74
C ILE A 115 5.15 1.43 -2.94
N THR A 116 5.25 1.40 -1.61
CA THR A 116 4.40 2.22 -0.73
C THR A 116 4.64 3.70 -0.97
N LEU A 117 5.88 4.12 -1.23
CA LEU A 117 6.21 5.49 -1.60
C LEU A 117 5.60 5.91 -2.94
N LYS A 118 5.61 5.03 -3.96
CA LYS A 118 4.93 5.30 -5.24
C LYS A 118 3.42 5.40 -5.06
N VAL A 119 2.83 4.54 -4.24
CA VAL A 119 1.40 4.61 -3.88
C VAL A 119 1.07 5.89 -3.13
N LEU A 120 1.93 6.34 -2.21
CA LEU A 120 1.77 7.62 -1.52
C LEU A 120 1.83 8.81 -2.49
N GLN A 121 2.72 8.78 -3.48
CA GLN A 121 2.79 9.80 -4.54
C GLN A 121 1.49 9.84 -5.36
N HIS A 122 0.94 8.68 -5.74
CA HIS A 122 -0.35 8.62 -6.45
C HIS A 122 -1.50 9.09 -5.56
N LEU A 123 -1.52 8.69 -4.28
CA LEU A 123 -2.56 9.06 -3.32
C LEU A 123 -2.67 10.58 -3.19
N VAL A 124 -1.56 11.30 -3.01
CA VAL A 124 -1.59 12.76 -2.79
C VAL A 124 -2.07 13.56 -4.00
N VAL A 125 -2.01 13.00 -5.21
CA VAL A 125 -2.50 13.63 -6.44
C VAL A 125 -3.84 13.07 -6.92
N SER A 126 -4.41 12.09 -6.21
CA SER A 126 -5.62 11.36 -6.66
C SER A 126 -6.93 12.15 -6.48
N ALA A 127 -7.00 13.10 -5.55
CA ALA A 127 -8.15 13.96 -5.35
C ALA A 127 -7.78 15.24 -4.59
N ASP A 128 -8.64 16.26 -4.70
CA ASP A 128 -8.50 17.52 -3.98
C ASP A 128 -8.41 17.30 -2.46
N MET A 129 -7.59 18.12 -1.79
CA MET A 129 -7.40 18.14 -0.34
C MET A 129 -6.76 16.87 0.28
N VAL A 130 -6.42 15.85 -0.51
CA VAL A 130 -5.82 14.61 0.04
C VAL A 130 -4.44 14.86 0.63
N GLY A 131 -3.62 15.72 0.01
CA GLY A 131 -2.31 16.09 0.53
C GLY A 131 -2.40 16.77 1.89
N GLU A 132 -3.30 17.74 2.03
CA GLU A 132 -3.59 18.47 3.27
C GLU A 132 -4.13 17.53 4.35
N ALA A 133 -5.02 16.61 3.98
CA ALA A 133 -5.59 15.63 4.90
C ALA A 133 -4.55 14.65 5.48
N LEU A 134 -3.41 14.47 4.81
CA LEU A 134 -2.32 13.61 5.30
C LEU A 134 -1.41 14.28 6.35
N VAL A 135 -1.38 15.62 6.42
CA VAL A 135 -0.48 16.38 7.30
C VAL A 135 -0.56 15.94 8.77
N PRO A 136 -1.75 15.73 9.38
CA PRO A 136 -1.85 15.29 10.79
C PRO A 136 -1.22 13.91 11.07
N TYR A 137 -0.97 13.13 10.02
CA TYR A 137 -0.48 11.75 10.09
C TYR A 137 1.00 11.59 9.78
N TYR A 138 1.71 12.66 9.41
CA TYR A 138 3.15 12.62 9.10
C TYR A 138 3.99 11.99 10.21
N ARG A 139 3.68 12.29 11.47
CA ARG A 139 4.35 11.68 12.64
C ARG A 139 4.24 10.15 12.72
N GLN A 140 3.26 9.55 12.03
CA GLN A 140 3.05 8.10 12.03
C GLN A 140 3.76 7.41 10.86
N ILE A 141 3.87 8.08 9.70
CA ILE A 141 4.37 7.48 8.46
C ILE A 141 5.85 7.81 8.17
N LEU A 142 6.30 9.03 8.48
CA LEU A 142 7.64 9.51 8.12
C LEU A 142 8.80 8.93 8.96
N PRO A 143 8.65 8.53 10.24
CA PRO A 143 9.80 8.14 11.06
C PRO A 143 10.65 7.00 10.48
N VAL A 144 10.02 6.03 9.81
CA VAL A 144 10.75 4.91 9.19
C VAL A 144 11.53 5.35 7.96
N LEU A 145 11.07 6.36 7.23
CA LEU A 145 11.77 6.88 6.04
C LEU A 145 13.11 7.53 6.42
N ASN A 146 13.24 8.09 7.62
CA ASN A 146 14.50 8.63 8.11
C ASN A 146 15.63 7.59 8.18
N ILE A 147 15.27 6.31 8.39
CA ILE A 147 16.24 5.20 8.39
C ILE A 147 16.83 5.01 6.98
N PHE A 148 16.00 5.17 5.93
CA PHE A 148 16.36 4.84 4.54
C PHE A 148 16.66 6.07 3.68
N LYS A 149 16.51 7.29 4.19
CA LYS A 149 16.60 8.55 3.41
C LYS A 149 17.87 8.68 2.57
N ASN A 150 19.01 8.19 3.09
CA ASN A 150 20.31 8.31 2.44
C ASN A 150 20.75 7.01 1.74
N MET A 151 19.89 5.99 1.65
CA MET A 151 20.19 4.72 1.01
C MET A 151 20.01 4.79 -0.52
N ASN A 152 20.84 5.61 -1.16
CA ASN A 152 20.94 5.67 -2.61
C ASN A 152 21.93 4.60 -3.09
N GLY A 153 21.67 4.00 -4.25
CA GLY A 153 22.71 3.23 -4.93
C GLY A 153 23.85 4.18 -5.32
N GLU A 154 25.10 3.72 -5.26
CA GLU A 154 26.16 4.41 -5.99
C GLU A 154 25.76 4.40 -7.47
N LEU A 155 25.70 5.59 -8.08
CA LEU A 155 25.43 5.76 -9.51
C LEU A 155 26.63 5.30 -10.33
#